data_AF-A0A2M6ZHT1-F1
#
_entry.id   AF-A0A2M6ZHT1-F1
#
_cell.length_a   1.000
_cell.length_b   1.000
_cell.length_c   1.000
_cell.angle_alpha   90.00
_cell.angle_beta   90.00
_cell.angle_gamma   90.00
#
_symmetry.space_group_name_H-M   'P 1'
#
loop_
_entity.id
_entity.type
_entity.pdbx_description
1 polymer ?
#
loop_
_entity_poly.entity_id
_entity_poly.type
_entity_poly.pdbx_seq_one_letter_code
_entity_poly.pdbx_strand_id
1 'polypeptide(L)'
;MNAEYAGQWMLKAKSDLKIAEDELKTENPATDAVCFHCQQVAEKAFKAFLSFHGMAFEKVHDLEYLKSLCLQKDNSFSKLNVGDLSSYAVTV
;
A
#
# COMPACT_ATOMS: atom_id res chain seq x y z
N MET A 1 -18.54 -8.90 -4.65
CA MET A 1 -17.18 -8.52 -5.11
C MET A 1 -17.27 -7.17 -5.78
N ASN A 2 -16.50 -6.17 -5.33
CA ASN A 2 -16.44 -4.86 -5.98
C ASN A 2 -15.16 -4.76 -6.84
N ALA A 3 -15.13 -5.52 -7.92
CA ALA A 3 -13.95 -5.68 -8.78
C ALA A 3 -13.53 -4.38 -9.46
N GLU A 4 -14.48 -3.52 -9.82
CA GLU A 4 -14.21 -2.21 -10.42
C GLU A 4 -13.49 -1.29 -9.43
N TYR A 5 -14.00 -1.18 -8.20
CA TYR A 5 -13.38 -0.34 -7.17
C TYR A 5 -12.01 -0.88 -6.73
N ALA A 6 -11.84 -2.20 -6.65
CA ALA A 6 -10.54 -2.84 -6.43
C ALA A 6 -9.55 -2.52 -7.57
N GLY A 7 -10.02 -2.54 -8.82
CA GLY A 7 -9.23 -2.16 -9.98
C GLY A 7 -8.70 -0.72 -9.92
N GLN A 8 -9.53 0.23 -9.47
CA GLN A 8 -9.11 1.62 -9.28
C GLN A 8 -7.98 1.77 -8.25
N TRP A 9 -8.04 1.02 -7.15
CA TRP A 9 -6.94 0.99 -6.17
C TRP A 9 -5.66 0.42 -6.76
N MET A 10 -5.74 -0.66 -7.53
CA MET A 10 -4.57 -1.24 -8.20
C MET A 10 -3.97 -0.33 -9.26
N LEU A 11 -4.79 0.43 -10.00
CA LEU A 11 -4.29 1.43 -10.93
C LEU A 11 -3.48 2.51 -10.22
N LYS A 12 -3.97 3.01 -9.08
CA LYS A 12 -3.23 3.98 -8.26
C LYS A 12 -1.93 3.39 -7.73
N ALA A 13 -1.96 2.17 -7.18
CA ALA A 13 -0.76 1.48 -6.70
C ALA A 13 0.31 1.35 -7.79
N LYS A 14 -0.09 1.03 -9.03
CA LYS A 14 0.83 0.98 -10.18
C LYS A 14 1.45 2.35 -10.50
N SER A 15 0.71 3.43 -10.34
CA SER A 15 1.24 4.78 -10.51
C SER A 15 2.30 5.11 -9.44
N ASP A 16 2.07 4.76 -8.17
CA ASP A 16 3.07 4.96 -7.11
C ASP A 16 4.34 4.14 -7.35
N LEU A 17 4.18 2.87 -7.75
CA LEU A 17 5.32 2.01 -8.06
C LEU A 17 6.15 2.59 -9.20
N LYS A 18 5.50 3.06 -10.28
CA LYS A 18 6.18 3.73 -11.38
C LYS A 18 6.97 4.97 -10.91
N ILE A 19 6.37 5.80 -10.04
CA ILE A 19 7.05 6.99 -9.52
C ILE A 19 8.29 6.61 -8.71
N ALA A 20 8.17 5.63 -7.80
CA ALA A 20 9.30 5.13 -7.02
C ALA A 20 10.42 4.56 -7.93
N GLU A 21 10.06 3.76 -8.93
CA GLU A 21 11.01 3.17 -9.89
C GLU A 21 11.69 4.23 -10.77
N ASP A 22 10.99 5.28 -11.17
CA ASP A 22 11.54 6.36 -11.98
C ASP A 22 12.48 7.25 -11.15
N GLU A 23 12.10 7.58 -9.92
CA GLU A 23 12.92 8.38 -9.00
C GLU A 23 14.23 7.68 -8.63
N LEU A 24 14.20 6.35 -8.42
CA LEU A 24 15.38 5.53 -8.16
C LEU A 24 16.41 5.51 -9.29
N LYS A 25 16.03 5.89 -10.52
CA LYS A 25 16.93 5.91 -11.68
C LYS A 25 17.66 7.25 -11.86
N THR A 26 17.33 8.27 -11.05
CA THR A 26 17.99 9.57 -11.11
C THR A 26 19.42 9.48 -10.55
N GLU A 27 20.28 10.44 -10.90
CA GLU A 27 21.67 10.48 -10.39
C GLU A 27 21.74 10.66 -8.86
N ASN A 28 20.76 11.40 -8.30
CA ASN A 28 20.64 11.63 -6.86
C ASN A 28 19.17 11.42 -6.42
N PRO A 29 18.74 10.16 -6.22
CA PRO A 29 17.35 9.86 -5.87
C PRO A 29 16.90 10.48 -4.54
N ALA A 30 15.70 11.06 -4.54
CA ALA A 30 14.96 11.43 -3.34
C ALA A 30 14.44 10.16 -2.64
N THR A 31 15.33 9.49 -1.91
CA THR A 31 15.06 8.18 -1.27
C THR A 31 13.89 8.21 -0.27
N ASP A 32 13.66 9.34 0.38
CA ASP A 32 12.49 9.59 1.23
C ASP A 32 11.18 9.52 0.43
N ALA A 33 11.14 10.17 -0.74
CA ALA A 33 9.99 10.12 -1.65
C ALA A 33 9.78 8.69 -2.21
N VAL A 34 10.86 7.98 -2.53
CA VAL A 34 10.80 6.57 -2.95
C VAL A 34 10.14 5.71 -1.86
N CYS A 35 10.61 5.81 -0.62
CA CYS A 35 10.05 5.06 0.50
C CYS A 35 8.58 5.40 0.75
N PHE A 36 8.20 6.68 0.66
CA PHE A 36 6.82 7.12 0.74
C PHE A 36 5.94 6.46 -0.34
N HIS A 37 6.39 6.46 -1.60
CA HIS A 37 5.64 5.82 -2.67
C HIS A 37 5.55 4.30 -2.50
N CYS A 38 6.60 3.63 -2.01
CA CYS A 38 6.56 2.20 -1.66
C CYS A 38 5.53 1.89 -0.56
N GLN A 39 5.43 2.71 0.48
CA GLN A 39 4.38 2.60 1.49
C GLN A 39 2.99 2.72 0.84
N GLN A 40 2.80 3.70 -0.04
CA GLN A 40 1.53 3.94 -0.73
C GLN A 40 1.13 2.76 -1.64
N VAL A 41 2.09 2.10 -2.30
CA VAL A 41 1.85 0.87 -3.07
C VAL A 41 1.24 -0.20 -2.16
N ALA A 42 1.84 -0.47 -1.01
CA ALA A 42 1.35 -1.47 -0.05
C ALA A 42 -0.05 -1.13 0.46
N GLU A 43 -0.28 0.13 0.86
CA GLU A 43 -1.57 0.60 1.35
C GLU A 43 -2.68 0.39 0.32
N LYS A 44 -2.43 0.81 -0.93
CA LYS A 44 -3.40 0.72 -2.03
C LYS A 44 -3.64 -0.73 -2.44
N ALA A 45 -2.63 -1.60 -2.38
CA ALA A 45 -2.80 -3.04 -2.61
C ALA A 45 -3.71 -3.70 -1.56
N PHE A 46 -3.54 -3.37 -0.28
CA PHE A 46 -4.45 -3.85 0.77
C PHE A 46 -5.88 -3.33 0.56
N LYS A 47 -6.05 -2.05 0.26
CA LYS A 47 -7.37 -1.46 -0.04
C LYS A 47 -8.03 -2.12 -1.25
N ALA A 48 -7.26 -2.47 -2.27
CA ALA A 48 -7.76 -3.23 -3.42
C ALA A 48 -8.26 -4.62 -3.00
N PHE A 49 -7.47 -5.36 -2.23
CA PHE A 49 -7.84 -6.69 -1.73
C PHE A 49 -9.11 -6.64 -0.86
N LEU A 50 -9.20 -5.71 0.08
CA LEU A 50 -10.37 -5.53 0.95
C LEU A 50 -11.61 -5.14 0.13
N SER A 51 -11.47 -4.21 -0.81
CA SER A 51 -12.55 -3.79 -1.72
C SER A 51 -13.06 -4.95 -2.57
N PHE A 52 -12.16 -5.78 -3.10
CA PHE A 52 -12.50 -6.97 -3.86
C PHE A 52 -13.37 -7.92 -3.03
N HIS A 53 -13.00 -8.14 -1.77
CA HIS A 53 -13.75 -8.97 -0.81
C HIS A 53 -14.98 -8.28 -0.20
N GLY A 54 -15.30 -7.04 -0.60
CA GLY A 54 -16.44 -6.29 -0.08
C GLY A 54 -16.30 -5.89 1.39
N MET A 55 -15.07 -5.80 1.91
CA MET A 55 -14.80 -5.37 3.27
C MET A 55 -14.68 -3.84 3.33
N ALA A 56 -15.38 -3.23 4.27
CA ALA A 56 -15.19 -1.83 4.61
C ALA A 56 -13.89 -1.67 5.42
N PHE A 57 -13.26 -0.52 5.25
CA PHE A 57 -12.09 -0.09 6.01
C PHE A 57 -12.21 1.41 6.27
N GLU A 58 -11.67 1.87 7.40
CA GLU A 58 -11.65 3.28 7.72
C GLU A 58 -10.60 4.01 6.86
N LYS A 59 -10.76 5.33 6.72
CA LYS A 59 -9.76 6.19 6.06
C LYS A 59 -8.59 6.48 7.01
N VAL A 60 -7.95 5.42 7.49
CA VAL A 60 -6.71 5.48 8.26
C VAL A 60 -5.56 5.09 7.36
N HIS A 61 -4.42 5.76 7.54
CA HIS A 61 -3.17 5.50 6.82
C HIS A 61 -2.27 4.55 7.63
N ASP A 62 -2.86 3.44 8.10
CA ASP A 62 -2.21 2.46 8.97
C ASP A 62 -2.15 1.10 8.25
N LEU A 63 -0.94 0.67 7.91
CA LEU A 63 -0.71 -0.59 7.22
C LEU A 63 -0.97 -1.81 8.11
N GLU A 64 -0.71 -1.74 9.41
CA GLU A 64 -0.99 -2.84 10.35
C GLU A 64 -2.50 -3.01 10.52
N TYR A 65 -3.24 -1.90 10.61
CA TYR A 65 -4.71 -1.94 10.59
C TYR A 65 -5.23 -2.62 9.32
N LEU A 66 -4.80 -2.18 8.14
CA LEU A 66 -5.27 -2.76 6.87
C LEU A 66 -4.87 -4.24 6.73
N LYS A 67 -3.65 -4.61 7.13
CA LYS A 67 -3.18 -6.00 7.18
C LYS A 67 -4.04 -6.84 8.12
N SER A 68 -4.42 -6.33 9.29
CA SER A 68 -5.30 -7.02 10.24
C SER A 68 -6.66 -7.36 9.64
N LEU A 69 -7.19 -6.50 8.76
CA LEU A 69 -8.42 -6.77 8.01
C LEU A 69 -8.19 -7.83 6.93
N CYS A 70 -7.07 -7.74 6.19
CA CYS A 70 -6.74 -8.74 5.16
C CYS A 70 -6.60 -10.15 5.75
N LEU A 71 -6.01 -10.25 6.95
CA LEU A 71 -5.87 -11.49 7.72
C LEU A 71 -7.20 -12.19 8.01
N GLN A 72 -8.32 -11.47 8.10
CA GLN A 72 -9.64 -12.07 8.30
C GLN A 72 -10.13 -12.85 7.08
N LYS A 73 -9.51 -12.66 5.91
CA LYS A 73 -9.85 -13.35 4.66
C LYS A 73 -8.78 -14.32 4.21
N ASP A 74 -7.52 -13.96 4.38
CA ASP A 74 -6.39 -14.78 3.96
C ASP A 74 -5.26 -14.73 4.99
N ASN A 75 -4.98 -15.89 5.59
CA ASN A 75 -3.92 -16.06 6.58
C ASN A 75 -2.51 -15.90 5.99
N SER A 76 -2.35 -15.90 4.66
CA SER A 76 -1.06 -15.66 3.99
C SER A 76 -0.48 -14.28 4.35
N PHE A 77 -1.33 -13.30 4.67
CA PHE A 77 -0.93 -11.96 5.11
C PHE A 77 -0.19 -11.93 6.45
N SER A 78 -0.21 -13.03 7.23
CA SER A 78 0.54 -13.14 8.49
C SER A 78 2.05 -13.08 8.29
N LYS A 79 2.52 -13.44 7.09
CA LYS A 79 3.93 -13.45 6.71
C LYS A 79 4.46 -12.05 6.35
N LEU A 80 3.58 -11.07 6.18
CA LEU A 80 3.98 -9.72 5.78
C LEU A 80 4.39 -8.92 7.02
N ASN A 81 5.58 -8.33 7.00
CA ASN A 81 5.99 -7.31 7.95
C ASN A 81 5.76 -5.93 7.32
N VAL A 82 4.93 -5.09 7.94
CA VAL A 82 4.61 -3.74 7.43
C VAL A 82 5.08 -2.63 8.37
N GLY A 83 5.64 -2.98 9.54
CA GLY A 83 6.15 -2.03 10.52
C GLY A 83 7.25 -1.13 9.97
N ASP A 84 8.17 -1.68 9.18
CA ASP A 84 9.31 -0.94 8.60
C ASP A 84 8.88 0.07 7.53
N LEU A 85 7.67 -0.05 6.98
CA LEU A 85 7.10 0.85 5.97
C LEU A 85 6.23 1.96 6.58
N SER A 86 5.94 1.91 7.88
CA SER A 86 4.96 2.79 8.53
C SER A 86 5.53 4.13 9.00
N SER A 87 6.86 4.28 9.05
CA SER A 87 7.54 5.46 9.58
C SER A 87 7.81 6.55 8.54
N TYR A 88 7.89 6.21 7.25
CA TYR A 88 8.34 7.15 6.22
C TYR A 88 7.34 8.28 5.92
N ALA A 89 6.06 8.13 6.25
CA ALA A 89 5.08 9.21 6.15
C ALA A 89 5.03 10.14 7.38
N VAL A 90 5.80 9.87 8.44
CA VAL A 90 5.64 10.51 9.76
C VAL A 90 6.91 11.20 10.28
N THR A 91 8.10 10.76 9.85
CA THR A 91 9.37 11.35 10.31
C THR A 91 9.92 12.37 9.32
N VAL A 92 10.08 13.62 9.80
CA VAL A 92 10.78 14.74 9.15
C VAL A 92 12.23 14.79 9.59
#